data_AF-A0A420HBE0-F1
#
_entry.id   AF-A0A420HBE0-F1
#
_cell.length_a   1.000
_cell.length_b   1.000
_cell.length_c   1.000
_cell.angle_alpha   90.00
_cell.angle_beta   90.00
_cell.angle_gamma   90.00
#
_symmetry.space_group_name_H-M   'P 1'
#
loop_
_entity.id
_entity.type
_entity.pdbx_description
1 polymer ?
#
loop_
_entity_poly.entity_id
_entity_poly.type
_entity_poly.pdbx_seq_one_letter_code
_entity_poly.pdbx_strand_id
1 'polypeptide(L)'
;MAHSFDVTALETINFLEERLRRIQYSIFGHTDGAYKSDEISIAEKLLEIEQSFNRIVSNSKTMGDLLKLHSAHTRLFQTSQFDNIRTDLDTASVTSIVMASAALYPQTASRLTSIFDLPIPPAELSAQLIELQPRISKIESIQANQKLEIAELQARSAALIERWYMTNILQAGEAWAALETRLRQVEQKIRRVTFARSKKDYYEVKDKE
;
A
#
# COMPACT_ATOMS: atom_id res chain seq x y z
N MET A 1 63.23 -44.88 -2.15
CA MET A 1 61.89 -45.33 -2.60
C MET A 1 60.98 -45.83 -1.46
N ALA A 2 61.38 -45.79 -0.19
CA ALA A 2 60.54 -46.19 0.95
C ALA A 2 59.61 -45.08 1.46
N HIS A 3 59.96 -43.80 1.27
CA HIS A 3 59.22 -42.66 1.84
C HIS A 3 57.93 -42.26 1.09
N SER A 4 57.71 -42.72 -0.15
CA SER A 4 56.48 -42.39 -0.88
C SER A 4 55.27 -43.15 -0.35
N PHE A 5 55.46 -44.42 0.02
CA PHE A 5 54.39 -45.25 0.57
C PHE A 5 53.95 -44.77 1.95
N ASP A 6 54.91 -44.43 2.83
CA ASP A 6 54.60 -43.86 4.15
C ASP A 6 53.86 -42.52 4.04
N VAL A 7 54.23 -41.66 3.08
CA VAL A 7 53.53 -40.39 2.85
C VAL A 7 52.10 -40.61 2.35
N THR A 8 51.89 -41.54 1.41
CA THR A 8 50.52 -41.87 0.95
C THR A 8 49.68 -42.54 2.05
N ALA A 9 50.29 -43.36 2.91
CA ALA A 9 49.61 -43.99 4.03
C ALA A 9 49.15 -42.93 5.05
N LEU A 10 50.01 -41.96 5.39
CA LEU A 10 49.64 -40.86 6.28
C LEU A 10 48.55 -39.97 5.68
N GLU A 11 48.61 -39.67 4.39
CA GLU A 11 47.59 -38.86 3.70
C GLU A 11 46.23 -39.57 3.68
N THR A 12 46.19 -40.88 3.42
CA THR A 12 44.94 -41.65 3.47
C THR A 12 44.37 -41.77 4.88
N ILE A 13 45.23 -41.91 5.91
CA ILE A 13 44.81 -41.92 7.31
C ILE A 13 44.21 -40.57 7.70
N ASN A 14 44.86 -39.45 7.34
CA ASN A 14 44.33 -38.11 7.59
C ASN A 14 43.00 -37.90 6.86
N PHE A 15 42.86 -38.34 5.61
CA PHE A 15 41.60 -38.26 4.88
C PHE A 15 40.49 -39.08 5.55
N LEU A 16 40.82 -40.28 6.04
CA LEU A 16 39.89 -41.13 6.78
C LEU A 16 39.49 -40.49 8.12
N GLU A 17 40.43 -39.87 8.82
CA GLU A 17 40.17 -39.16 10.06
C GLU A 17 39.26 -37.95 9.83
N GLU A 18 39.54 -37.13 8.83
CA GLU A 18 38.69 -35.99 8.46
C GLU A 18 37.29 -36.44 8.07
N ARG A 19 37.19 -37.53 7.31
CA ARG A 19 35.90 -38.10 6.93
C ARG A 19 35.15 -38.68 8.14
N LEU A 20 35.85 -39.30 9.07
CA LEU A 20 35.26 -39.81 10.31
C LEU A 20 34.76 -38.65 11.19
N ARG A 21 35.55 -37.59 11.35
CA ARG A 21 35.17 -36.36 12.06
C ARG A 21 33.95 -35.71 11.42
N ARG A 22 33.85 -35.70 10.09
CA ARG A 22 32.69 -35.19 9.37
C ARG A 22 31.45 -36.05 9.57
N ILE A 23 31.58 -37.37 9.57
CA ILE A 23 30.46 -38.30 9.86
C ILE A 23 30.01 -38.12 11.31
N GLN A 24 30.95 -38.05 12.25
CA GLN A 24 30.69 -37.78 13.66
C GLN A 24 29.95 -36.45 13.83
N TYR A 25 30.41 -35.38 13.18
CA TYR A 25 29.71 -34.10 13.17
C TYR A 25 28.30 -34.19 12.58
N SER A 26 28.11 -34.96 11.50
CA SER A 26 26.78 -35.13 10.91
C SER A 26 25.82 -35.90 11.82
N ILE A 27 26.31 -36.83 12.64
CA ILE A 27 25.48 -37.66 13.51
C ILE A 27 25.20 -36.95 14.85
N PHE A 28 26.20 -36.27 15.41
CA PHE A 28 26.13 -35.69 16.75
C PHE A 28 26.03 -34.16 16.77
N GLY A 29 26.23 -33.48 15.63
CA GLY A 29 26.19 -32.01 15.52
C GLY A 29 27.34 -31.27 16.22
N HIS A 30 28.29 -31.99 16.83
CA HIS A 30 29.47 -31.45 17.52
C HIS A 30 30.68 -32.37 17.33
N THR A 31 31.85 -31.76 17.15
CA THR A 31 33.13 -32.46 16.94
C THR A 31 33.94 -32.65 18.23
N ASP A 32 33.55 -32.02 19.33
CA ASP A 32 34.32 -32.07 20.57
C ASP A 32 33.93 -33.30 21.39
N GLY A 33 34.93 -34.08 21.83
CA GLY A 33 34.80 -35.41 22.42
C GLY A 33 34.14 -35.47 23.81
N ALA A 34 33.37 -34.45 24.18
CA ALA A 34 32.58 -34.42 25.40
C ALA A 34 31.27 -35.20 25.22
N TYR A 35 31.38 -36.50 24.99
CA TYR A 35 30.25 -37.40 25.02
C TYR A 35 29.72 -37.47 26.46
N LYS A 36 28.62 -36.78 26.76
CA LYS A 36 27.68 -37.32 27.73
C LYS A 36 27.07 -38.53 27.02
N SER A 37 27.50 -39.73 27.41
CA SER A 37 26.82 -40.95 27.02
C SER A 37 25.42 -40.90 27.62
N ASP A 38 24.49 -40.21 26.96
CA ASP A 38 23.09 -40.56 27.12
C ASP A 38 23.01 -42.03 26.74
N GLU A 39 22.66 -42.88 27.69
CA GLU A 39 22.65 -44.35 27.61
C GLU A 39 21.69 -44.91 26.55
N ILE A 40 21.03 -44.02 25.80
CA ILE A 40 20.03 -44.32 24.80
C ILE A 40 20.73 -44.52 23.47
N SER A 41 20.68 -45.76 22.97
CA SER A 41 21.20 -46.12 21.66
C SER A 41 20.66 -45.18 20.59
N ILE A 42 21.47 -44.79 19.61
CA ILE A 42 21.05 -43.93 18.49
C ILE A 42 19.81 -44.52 17.79
N ALA A 43 19.72 -45.85 17.74
CA ALA A 43 18.56 -46.55 17.21
C ALA A 43 17.27 -46.23 18.01
N GLU A 44 17.36 -46.12 19.32
CA GLU A 44 16.22 -45.80 20.19
C GLU A 44 15.82 -44.33 20.07
N LYS A 45 16.78 -43.40 19.96
CA LYS A 45 16.49 -41.98 19.65
C LYS A 45 15.82 -41.81 18.28
N LEU A 46 16.27 -42.54 17.27
CA LEU A 46 15.64 -42.54 15.95
C LEU A 46 14.22 -43.13 16.00
N LEU A 47 14.03 -44.18 16.79
CA LEU A 47 12.71 -44.80 16.99
C LEU A 47 11.76 -43.83 17.72
N GLU A 48 12.24 -43.10 18.73
CA GLU A 48 11.45 -42.06 19.40
C GLU A 48 11.05 -40.93 18.42
N ILE A 49 11.99 -40.47 17.59
CA ILE A 49 11.70 -39.47 16.56
C ILE A 49 10.70 -40.03 15.55
N GLU A 50 10.86 -41.25 15.09
CA GLU A 50 9.93 -41.91 14.16
C GLU A 50 8.53 -42.03 14.77
N GLN A 51 8.42 -42.42 16.05
CA GLN A 51 7.15 -42.45 16.76
C GLN A 51 6.53 -41.06 16.88
N SER A 52 7.31 -40.04 17.20
CA SER A 52 6.85 -38.65 17.29
C SER A 52 6.38 -38.13 15.93
N PHE A 53 7.10 -38.48 14.85
CA PHE A 53 6.76 -38.13 13.48
C PHE A 53 5.47 -38.81 13.06
N ASN A 54 5.33 -40.11 13.33
CA ASN A 54 4.11 -40.86 13.04
C ASN A 54 2.90 -40.30 13.81
N ARG A 55 3.07 -39.84 15.05
CA ARG A 55 2.04 -39.10 15.81
C ARG A 55 1.67 -37.77 15.14
N ILE A 56 2.65 -37.02 14.64
CA ILE A 56 2.40 -35.76 13.93
C ILE A 56 1.68 -36.00 12.61
N VAL A 57 2.07 -37.03 11.86
CA VAL A 57 1.45 -37.43 10.60
C VAL A 57 0.00 -37.88 10.82
N SER A 58 -0.29 -38.63 11.89
CA SER A 58 -1.67 -39.02 12.20
C SER A 58 -2.54 -37.82 12.60
N ASN A 59 -1.95 -36.81 13.25
CA ASN A 59 -2.67 -35.63 13.73
C ASN A 59 -2.87 -34.56 12.63
N SER A 60 -1.97 -34.50 11.64
CA SER A 60 -1.99 -33.47 10.61
C SER A 60 -2.27 -34.03 9.22
N LYS A 61 -3.44 -33.70 8.67
CA LYS A 61 -3.84 -34.08 7.30
C LYS A 61 -2.88 -33.57 6.24
N THR A 62 -2.32 -32.38 6.42
CA THR A 62 -1.38 -31.75 5.47
C THR A 62 -0.06 -32.50 5.38
N MET A 63 0.43 -33.06 6.50
CA MET A 63 1.65 -33.86 6.52
C MET A 63 1.43 -35.20 5.81
N GLY A 64 0.27 -35.82 6.00
CA GLY A 64 -0.14 -37.00 5.25
C GLY A 64 -0.23 -36.75 3.75
N ASP A 65 -0.76 -35.60 3.34
CA ASP A 65 -0.84 -35.22 1.93
C ASP A 65 0.55 -34.89 1.34
N LEU A 66 1.46 -34.29 2.11
CA LEU A 66 2.85 -34.11 1.70
C LEU A 66 3.61 -35.43 1.56
N LEU A 67 3.38 -36.42 2.43
CA LEU A 67 3.99 -37.74 2.27
C LEU A 67 3.45 -38.47 1.03
N LYS A 68 2.15 -38.37 0.77
CA LYS A 68 1.56 -38.87 -0.48
C LYS A 68 2.16 -38.18 -1.69
N LEU A 69 2.30 -36.85 -1.65
CA LEU A 69 2.92 -36.06 -2.70
C LEU A 69 4.41 -36.42 -2.90
N HIS A 70 5.15 -36.62 -1.82
CA HIS A 70 6.55 -37.06 -1.84
C HIS A 70 6.67 -38.46 -2.47
N SER A 71 5.79 -39.39 -2.11
CA SER A 71 5.78 -40.74 -2.70
C SER A 71 5.38 -40.76 -4.17
N ALA A 72 4.40 -39.93 -4.56
CA ALA A 72 3.95 -39.82 -5.94
C ALA A 72 4.98 -39.11 -6.82
N HIS A 73 5.68 -38.13 -6.27
CA HIS A 73 6.58 -37.24 -7.00
C HIS A 73 7.92 -37.09 -6.29
N THR A 74 8.66 -38.19 -6.17
CA THR A 74 10.02 -38.23 -5.62
C THR A 74 10.99 -37.29 -6.35
N ARG A 75 10.72 -36.97 -7.62
CA ARG A 75 11.50 -36.01 -8.41
C ARG A 75 11.35 -34.55 -7.99
N LEU A 76 10.28 -34.16 -7.31
CA LEU A 76 10.11 -32.77 -6.85
C LEU A 76 10.98 -32.46 -5.63
N PHE A 77 11.30 -33.48 -4.84
CA PHE A 77 12.03 -33.35 -3.57
C PHE A 77 13.44 -33.92 -3.62
N GLN A 78 13.77 -34.72 -4.65
CA GLN A 78 15.15 -34.85 -5.07
C GLN A 78 15.57 -33.48 -5.61
N THR A 79 16.26 -32.70 -4.78
CA THR A 79 17.16 -31.67 -5.26
C THR A 79 18.06 -32.38 -6.26
N SER A 80 17.75 -32.23 -7.55
CA SER A 80 18.61 -32.67 -8.63
C SER A 80 20.00 -32.22 -8.23
N GLN A 81 20.96 -33.14 -8.20
CA GLN A 81 22.37 -32.81 -8.07
C GLN A 81 22.64 -31.64 -9.03
N PHE A 82 22.73 -30.42 -8.50
CA PHE A 82 22.96 -29.19 -9.25
C PHE A 82 24.42 -29.14 -9.74
N ASP A 83 25.05 -30.29 -9.95
CA ASP A 83 26.42 -30.43 -10.45
C ASP A 83 26.47 -30.58 -11.97
N ASN A 84 25.33 -30.68 -12.65
CA ASN A 84 25.31 -30.57 -14.10
C ASN A 84 24.12 -29.71 -14.53
N ILE A 85 24.35 -28.40 -14.55
CA ILE A 85 23.61 -27.50 -15.43
C ILE A 85 23.70 -28.14 -16.82
N ARG A 86 22.61 -28.76 -17.28
CA ARG A 86 22.49 -29.17 -18.68
C ARG A 86 22.40 -27.88 -19.50
N THR A 87 23.56 -27.31 -19.83
CA THR A 87 23.69 -26.36 -20.91
C THR A 87 23.53 -27.16 -22.20
N ASP A 88 22.28 -27.42 -22.59
CA ASP A 88 21.94 -27.98 -23.92
C ASP A 88 22.18 -26.94 -25.04
N LEU A 89 23.05 -25.97 -24.76
CA LEU A 89 23.34 -24.83 -25.58
C LEU A 89 24.81 -24.92 -25.96
N ASP A 90 25.06 -25.04 -27.26
CA ASP A 90 26.39 -25.09 -27.83
C ASP A 90 27.23 -23.90 -27.33
N THR A 91 28.52 -24.12 -27.13
CA THR A 91 29.47 -23.11 -26.64
C THR A 91 29.45 -21.84 -27.50
N ALA A 92 29.24 -21.97 -28.81
CA ALA A 92 29.08 -20.85 -29.74
C ALA A 92 27.79 -20.04 -29.49
N SER A 93 26.73 -20.69 -29.01
CA SER A 93 25.47 -20.04 -28.65
C SER A 93 25.55 -19.36 -27.28
N VAL A 94 26.33 -19.91 -26.34
CA VAL A 94 26.61 -19.24 -25.06
C VAL A 94 27.42 -17.96 -25.29
N THR A 95 28.45 -18.01 -26.13
CA THR A 95 29.27 -16.82 -26.42
C THR A 95 28.50 -15.76 -27.20
N SER A 96 27.61 -16.14 -28.11
CA SER A 96 26.74 -15.18 -28.81
C SER A 96 25.76 -14.50 -27.86
N ILE A 97 25.18 -15.23 -26.90
CA ILE A 97 24.32 -14.65 -25.86
C ILE A 97 25.12 -13.73 -24.95
N VAL A 98 26.32 -14.13 -24.51
CA VAL A 98 27.19 -13.30 -23.66
C VAL A 98 27.63 -12.03 -24.40
N MET A 99 27.94 -12.11 -25.69
CA MET A 99 28.23 -10.93 -26.51
C MET A 99 27.00 -10.04 -26.68
N ALA A 100 25.81 -10.62 -26.90
CA ALA A 100 24.57 -9.86 -27.00
C ALA A 100 24.20 -9.18 -25.67
N SER A 101 24.47 -9.81 -24.52
CA SER A 101 24.23 -9.24 -23.20
C SER A 101 25.40 -8.43 -22.64
N ALA A 102 26.53 -8.34 -23.35
CA ALA A 102 27.76 -7.71 -22.88
C ALA A 102 27.55 -6.25 -22.43
N ALA A 103 26.72 -5.50 -23.16
CA ALA A 103 26.40 -4.11 -22.84
C ALA A 103 25.50 -3.95 -21.61
N LEU A 104 24.75 -4.99 -21.23
CA LEU A 104 23.87 -4.97 -20.06
C LEU A 104 24.65 -5.14 -18.75
N TYR A 105 25.77 -5.88 -18.74
CA TYR A 105 26.57 -6.08 -17.52
C TYR A 105 27.11 -4.78 -16.89
N PRO A 106 27.75 -3.84 -17.62
CA PRO A 106 28.18 -2.59 -17.02
C PRO A 106 27.00 -1.70 -16.63
N GLN A 107 25.87 -1.78 -17.36
CA GLN A 107 24.66 -1.03 -17.02
C GLN A 107 24.02 -1.54 -15.73
N THR A 108 23.92 -2.85 -15.53
CA THR A 108 23.38 -3.44 -14.30
C THR A 108 24.33 -3.26 -13.14
N ALA A 109 25.65 -3.38 -13.35
CA ALA A 109 26.65 -3.08 -12.34
C ALA A 109 26.54 -1.61 -11.89
N SER A 110 26.47 -0.66 -12.82
CA SER A 110 26.29 0.76 -12.51
C SER A 110 24.97 1.03 -11.77
N ARG A 111 23.86 0.38 -12.16
CA ARG A 111 22.58 0.47 -11.45
C ARG A 111 22.64 -0.11 -10.04
N LEU A 112 23.31 -1.24 -9.84
CA LEU A 112 23.48 -1.84 -8.52
C LEU A 112 24.35 -0.97 -7.63
N THR A 113 25.47 -0.46 -8.13
CA THR A 113 26.30 0.51 -7.40
C THR A 113 25.50 1.75 -7.05
N SER A 114 24.71 2.28 -7.99
CA SER A 114 23.82 3.40 -7.71
C SER A 114 22.79 3.07 -6.63
N ILE A 115 22.21 1.86 -6.59
CA ILE A 115 21.27 1.44 -5.54
C ILE A 115 21.97 1.31 -4.18
N PHE A 116 23.20 0.81 -4.16
CA PHE A 116 24.01 0.74 -2.94
C PHE A 116 24.39 2.12 -2.40
N ASP A 117 24.56 3.10 -3.28
CA ASP A 117 24.87 4.49 -2.90
C ASP A 117 23.65 5.26 -2.38
N LEU A 118 22.42 4.73 -2.52
CA LEU A 118 21.26 5.33 -1.88
C LEU A 118 21.29 5.00 -0.37
N PRO A 119 21.41 6.00 0.52
CA PRO A 119 21.29 5.74 1.95
C PRO A 119 19.87 5.24 2.21
N ILE A 120 19.77 4.01 2.74
CA ILE A 120 18.51 3.50 3.26
C ILE A 120 18.05 4.52 4.32
N PRO A 121 16.85 5.13 4.17
CA PRO A 121 16.41 6.15 5.10
C PRO A 121 16.42 5.57 6.51
N PRO A 122 16.91 6.33 7.52
CA PRO A 122 17.04 5.82 8.87
C PRO A 122 15.68 5.32 9.37
N ALA A 123 15.68 4.12 9.93
CA ALA A 123 14.47 3.44 10.40
C ALA A 123 13.69 4.26 11.45
N GLU A 124 14.36 5.22 12.10
CA GLU A 124 13.75 6.17 13.01
C GLU A 124 12.75 7.11 12.30
N LEU A 125 13.07 7.63 11.11
CA LEU A 125 12.17 8.49 10.35
C LEU A 125 10.94 7.72 9.85
N SER A 126 11.12 6.47 9.41
CA SER A 126 9.99 5.64 9.01
C SER A 126 9.13 5.24 10.20
N ALA A 127 9.72 4.97 11.37
CA ALA A 127 8.97 4.74 12.61
C ALA A 127 8.16 5.98 13.04
N GLN A 128 8.74 7.18 12.95
CA GLN A 128 8.04 8.43 13.23
C GLN A 128 6.86 8.67 12.26
N LEU A 129 7.01 8.34 10.98
CA LEU A 129 5.90 8.43 10.02
C LEU A 129 4.76 7.47 10.37
N ILE A 130 5.08 6.25 10.81
CA ILE A 130 4.08 5.28 11.27
C ILE A 130 3.36 5.78 12.53
N GLU A 131 4.08 6.45 13.44
CA GLU A 131 3.49 7.05 14.65
C GLU A 131 2.55 8.22 14.33
N LEU A 132 2.82 8.98 13.25
CA LEU A 132 1.96 10.09 12.82
C LEU A 132 0.67 9.64 12.13
N GLN A 133 0.65 8.46 11.52
CA GLN A 133 -0.51 7.89 10.82
C GLN A 133 -1.84 7.96 11.62
N PRO A 134 -1.92 7.54 12.90
CA PRO A 134 -3.15 7.65 13.68
C PRO A 134 -3.59 9.09 13.97
N ARG A 135 -2.64 10.04 14.02
CA ARG A 135 -2.99 11.46 14.19
C ARG A 135 -3.63 12.02 12.93
N ILE A 136 -3.11 11.64 11.76
CA ILE A 136 -3.67 12.02 10.46
C ILE A 136 -5.09 11.47 10.31
N SER A 137 -5.30 10.17 10.57
CA SER A 137 -6.63 9.57 10.46
C SER A 137 -7.66 10.19 11.41
N LYS A 138 -7.23 10.57 12.63
CA LYS A 138 -8.09 11.31 13.56
C LYS A 138 -8.47 12.68 13.01
N ILE A 139 -7.52 13.43 12.45
CA ILE A 139 -7.80 14.74 11.85
C ILE A 139 -8.71 14.60 10.62
N GLU A 140 -8.50 13.59 9.78
CA GLU A 140 -9.34 13.31 8.61
C GLU A 140 -10.80 13.03 9.01
N SER A 141 -11.03 12.24 10.07
CA SER A 141 -12.40 11.99 10.56
C SER A 141 -13.07 13.27 11.09
N ILE A 142 -12.32 14.12 11.79
CA ILE A 142 -12.81 15.43 12.24
C ILE A 142 -13.14 16.32 11.02
N GLN A 143 -12.27 16.36 10.02
CA GLN A 143 -12.49 17.14 8.80
C GLN A 143 -13.71 16.64 8.01
N ALA A 144 -13.94 15.33 7.97
CA ALA A 144 -15.13 14.76 7.34
C ALA A 144 -16.41 15.24 8.04
N ASN A 145 -16.44 15.22 9.37
CA ASN A 145 -17.58 15.71 10.16
C ASN A 145 -17.79 17.21 9.96
N GLN A 146 -16.72 18.01 10.02
CA GLN A 146 -16.79 19.45 9.79
C GLN A 146 -17.33 19.80 8.41
N LYS A 147 -16.96 19.05 7.36
CA LYS A 147 -17.50 19.27 6.01
C LYS A 147 -19.01 19.03 5.94
N LEU A 148 -19.51 18.02 6.64
CA LEU A 148 -20.94 17.76 6.73
C LEU A 148 -21.68 18.88 7.45
N GLU A 149 -21.16 19.33 8.59
CA GLU A 149 -21.72 20.45 9.35
C GLU A 149 -21.74 21.74 8.53
N ILE A 150 -20.64 22.06 7.83
CA ILE A 150 -20.57 23.25 6.97
C ILE A 150 -21.60 23.15 5.83
N ALA A 151 -21.73 21.99 5.20
CA ALA A 151 -22.72 21.81 4.14
C ALA A 151 -24.15 21.99 4.66
N GLU A 152 -24.46 21.48 5.85
CA GLU A 152 -25.76 21.67 6.49
C GLU A 152 -26.01 23.13 6.85
N LEU A 153 -25.02 23.81 7.45
CA LEU A 153 -25.13 25.24 7.78
C LEU A 153 -25.28 26.09 6.53
N GLN A 154 -24.57 25.77 5.45
CA GLN A 154 -24.72 26.45 4.16
C GLN A 154 -26.14 26.28 3.62
N ALA A 155 -26.68 25.06 3.62
CA ALA A 155 -28.06 24.81 3.19
C ALA A 155 -29.09 25.58 4.04
N ARG A 156 -28.93 25.59 5.36
CA ARG A 156 -29.80 26.35 6.28
C ARG A 156 -29.69 27.85 6.05
N SER A 157 -28.48 28.36 5.84
CA SER A 157 -28.25 29.79 5.60
C SER A 157 -28.84 30.23 4.25
N ALA A 158 -28.69 29.42 3.21
CA ALA A 158 -29.29 29.66 1.90
C ALA A 158 -30.82 29.71 2.00
N ALA A 159 -31.45 28.74 2.67
CA ALA A 159 -32.89 28.71 2.86
C ALA A 159 -33.42 29.93 3.65
N LEU A 160 -32.68 30.38 4.68
CA LEU A 160 -33.04 31.57 5.43
C LEU A 160 -32.95 32.84 4.58
N ILE A 161 -31.89 32.95 3.79
CA ILE A 161 -31.68 34.06 2.86
C ILE A 161 -32.79 34.08 1.82
N GLU A 162 -33.09 32.95 1.17
CA GLU A 162 -34.20 32.82 0.21
C GLU A 162 -35.53 33.25 0.82
N ARG A 163 -35.85 32.75 2.03
CA ARG A 163 -37.08 33.13 2.72
C ARG A 163 -37.12 34.63 2.98
N TRP A 164 -36.02 35.22 3.44
CA TRP A 164 -35.92 36.65 3.72
C TRP A 164 -36.09 37.49 2.44
N TYR A 165 -35.45 37.09 1.33
CA TYR A 165 -35.63 37.74 0.04
C TYR A 165 -37.08 37.69 -0.43
N MET A 166 -37.71 36.52 -0.38
CA MET A 166 -39.10 36.34 -0.83
C MET A 166 -40.09 37.12 0.04
N THR A 167 -39.94 37.09 1.36
CA THR A 167 -40.89 37.76 2.26
C THR A 167 -40.64 39.25 2.42
N ASN A 168 -39.39 39.69 2.61
CA ASN A 168 -39.14 41.11 2.88
C ASN A 168 -38.93 41.90 1.59
N ILE A 169 -38.06 41.47 0.70
CA ILE A 169 -37.71 42.29 -0.47
C ILE A 169 -38.80 42.21 -1.52
N LEU A 170 -39.26 41.01 -1.88
CA LEU A 170 -40.23 40.85 -2.95
C LEU A 170 -41.60 41.43 -2.56
N GLN A 171 -42.12 41.08 -1.38
CA GLN A 171 -43.42 41.60 -0.92
C GLN A 171 -43.38 43.11 -0.63
N ALA A 172 -42.29 43.63 -0.04
CA ALA A 172 -42.17 45.08 0.12
C ALA A 172 -42.08 45.77 -1.25
N GLY A 173 -41.34 45.19 -2.20
CA GLY A 173 -41.27 45.69 -3.58
C GLY A 173 -42.64 45.75 -4.26
N GLU A 174 -43.44 44.70 -4.14
CA GLU A 174 -44.83 44.67 -4.62
C GLU A 174 -45.69 45.75 -3.95
N ALA A 175 -45.57 45.90 -2.63
CA ALA A 175 -46.30 46.93 -1.88
C ALA A 175 -45.88 48.35 -2.30
N TRP A 176 -44.59 48.60 -2.51
CA TRP A 176 -44.07 49.87 -3.02
C TRP A 176 -44.56 50.15 -4.44
N ALA A 177 -44.53 49.16 -5.33
CA ALA A 177 -45.05 49.30 -6.69
C ALA A 177 -46.56 49.58 -6.72
N ALA A 178 -47.33 48.95 -5.81
CA ALA A 178 -48.76 49.21 -5.65
C ALA A 178 -49.03 50.64 -5.13
N LEU A 179 -48.20 51.15 -4.23
CA LEU A 179 -48.28 52.54 -3.76
C LEU A 179 -47.90 53.52 -4.88
N GLU A 180 -46.85 53.25 -5.65
CA GLU A 180 -46.43 54.09 -6.78
C GLU A 180 -47.52 54.18 -7.84
N THR A 181 -48.16 53.05 -8.19
CA THR A 181 -49.28 53.04 -9.14
C THR A 181 -50.47 53.87 -8.65
N ARG A 182 -50.82 53.78 -7.36
CA ARG A 182 -51.87 54.62 -6.76
C ARG A 182 -51.48 56.10 -6.76
N LEU A 183 -50.24 56.41 -6.40
CA LEU A 183 -49.72 57.78 -6.39
C LEU A 183 -49.76 58.38 -7.80
N ARG A 184 -49.37 57.61 -8.81
CA ARG A 184 -49.44 57.99 -10.23
C ARG A 184 -50.87 58.27 -10.68
N GLN A 185 -51.84 57.48 -10.25
CA GLN A 185 -53.26 57.72 -10.54
C GLN A 185 -53.76 59.01 -9.88
N VAL A 186 -53.38 59.27 -8.63
CA VAL A 186 -53.72 60.51 -7.92
C VAL A 186 -53.06 61.71 -8.60
N GLU A 187 -51.79 61.61 -8.96
CA GLU A 187 -51.06 62.65 -9.68
C GLU A 187 -51.71 62.96 -11.04
N GLN A 188 -52.10 61.93 -11.81
CA GLN A 188 -52.84 62.13 -13.06
C GLN A 188 -54.17 62.86 -12.84
N LYS A 189 -54.92 62.52 -11.77
CA LYS A 189 -56.17 63.22 -11.43
C LYS A 189 -55.91 64.67 -11.06
N ILE A 190 -54.88 64.95 -10.24
CA ILE A 190 -54.48 66.31 -9.87
C ILE A 190 -54.11 67.09 -11.13
N ARG A 191 -53.25 66.54 -12.01
CA ARG A 191 -52.88 67.17 -13.28
C ARG A 191 -54.11 67.51 -14.12
N ARG A 192 -55.08 66.60 -14.24
CA ARG A 192 -56.35 66.87 -14.97
C ARG A 192 -57.13 68.04 -14.35
N VAL A 193 -57.24 68.09 -13.03
CA VAL A 193 -57.95 69.16 -12.31
C VAL A 193 -57.21 70.49 -12.44
N THR A 194 -55.88 70.51 -12.31
CA THR A 194 -55.09 71.74 -12.49
C THR A 194 -55.19 72.25 -13.91
N PHE A 195 -55.10 71.38 -14.92
CA PHE A 195 -55.32 71.77 -16.32
C PHE A 195 -56.73 72.35 -16.55
N ALA A 196 -57.76 71.73 -15.95
CA ALA A 196 -59.14 72.24 -16.06
C ALA A 196 -59.33 73.60 -15.35
N ARG A 197 -58.71 73.80 -14.18
CA ARG A 197 -58.71 75.09 -13.47
C ARG A 197 -57.98 76.17 -14.27
N SER A 198 -56.75 75.92 -14.70
CA SER A 198 -56.00 76.89 -15.53
C SER A 198 -56.73 77.22 -16.83
N LYS A 199 -57.43 76.25 -17.45
CA LYS A 199 -58.25 76.51 -18.63
C LYS A 199 -59.49 77.37 -18.30
N LYS A 200 -60.16 77.15 -17.18
CA LYS A 200 -61.25 78.02 -16.68
C LYS A 200 -60.75 79.44 -16.41
N ASP A 201 -59.64 79.58 -15.69
CA ASP A 201 -59.03 80.87 -15.38
C ASP A 201 -58.66 81.63 -16.68
N TYR A 202 -58.19 80.92 -17.72
CA TYR A 202 -57.92 81.49 -19.04
C TYR A 202 -59.18 82.03 -19.75
N TYR A 203 -60.33 81.37 -19.61
CA TYR A 203 -61.59 81.85 -20.21
C TYR A 203 -62.22 82.98 -19.39
N GLU A 204 -62.15 82.93 -18.06
CA GLU A 204 -62.66 84.01 -17.19
C GLU A 204 -61.89 85.33 -17.34
N VAL A 205 -60.60 85.29 -17.70
CA VAL A 205 -59.82 86.49 -18.06
C VAL A 205 -60.23 87.04 -19.43
N LYS A 206 -60.56 86.15 -20.38
CA LYS A 206 -60.96 86.53 -21.74
C LYS A 206 -62.38 87.10 -21.84
N ASP A 207 -63.27 86.73 -20.92
CA ASP A 207 -64.63 87.26 -20.81
C ASP A 207 -64.70 88.61 -20.05
N LYS A 208 -63.57 89.08 -19.50
CA LYS A 208 -63.44 90.36 -18.78
C LYS A 208 -62.68 91.44 -19.56
N GLU A 209 -62.19 91.12 -20.76
CA GLU A 209 -61.66 92.07 -21.77
C GLU A 209 -62.75 92.42 -22.79
#